data_AF-A0A7C7X828-F1
#
_entry.id   AF-A0A7C7X828-F1
#
_cell.length_a   1.000
_cell.length_b   1.000
_cell.length_c   1.000
_cell.angle_alpha   90.00
_cell.angle_beta   90.00
_cell.angle_gamma   90.00
#
_symmetry.space_group_name_H-M   'P 1'
#
loop_
_entity.id
_entity.type
_entity.pdbx_description
1 polymer ?
#
loop_
_entity_poly.entity_id
_entity_poly.type
_entity_poly.pdbx_seq_one_letter_code
_entity_poly.pdbx_strand_id
1 'polypeptide(L)'
;MTDMDRSDHGSALLVTLLTAMLLAGLAGGLTMALMTEEAVEANHRRAVVALYAADGMLTRVVSELARLPDWQPVLDGTYVSSLRVGTATRRLADGSSVDLFFVTDALQRELDEARGAGAARWRLHAWGWFGDLVTDPNQDRRLLVAAWVRGGVVRTTPSNDLEQQQVVLRALAFGPFGTRREVEAVLVRYEGAVRVIAWDLDR
;
A
#
# COMPACT_ATOMS: atom_id res chain seq x y z
N MET A 1 -8.14 -50.46 58.87
CA MET A 1 -7.90 -49.01 58.60
C MET A 1 -6.88 -48.91 57.47
N THR A 2 -7.27 -49.38 56.27
CA THR A 2 -6.39 -49.55 55.10
C THR A 2 -7.17 -49.43 53.77
N ASP A 3 -8.51 -49.50 53.81
CA ASP A 3 -9.37 -49.36 52.62
C ASP A 3 -9.71 -47.88 52.30
N MET A 4 -9.75 -47.02 53.32
CA MET A 4 -10.07 -45.59 53.16
C MET A 4 -8.96 -44.80 52.45
N ASP A 5 -7.70 -45.17 52.68
CA ASP A 5 -6.57 -44.61 51.93
C ASP A 5 -6.68 -44.90 50.43
N ARG A 6 -7.14 -46.10 50.03
CA ARG A 6 -7.14 -46.51 48.62
C ARG A 6 -8.17 -45.75 47.78
N SER A 7 -9.32 -45.39 48.35
CA SER A 7 -10.35 -44.57 47.69
C SER A 7 -9.94 -43.09 47.56
N ASP A 8 -9.27 -42.55 48.57
CA ASP A 8 -8.79 -41.15 48.57
C ASP A 8 -7.66 -40.93 47.55
N HIS A 9 -6.81 -41.94 47.32
CA HIS A 9 -5.78 -41.86 46.28
C HIS A 9 -6.36 -41.85 44.85
N GLY A 10 -7.48 -42.53 44.62
CA GLY A 10 -8.16 -42.54 43.32
C GLY A 10 -8.82 -41.20 42.97
N SER A 11 -9.49 -40.57 43.95
CA SER A 11 -10.12 -39.26 43.77
C SER A 11 -9.08 -38.15 43.61
N ALA A 12 -7.98 -38.20 44.36
CA ALA A 12 -6.86 -37.27 44.21
C ALA A 12 -6.26 -37.32 42.80
N LEU A 13 -6.07 -38.52 42.23
CA LEU A 13 -5.55 -38.68 40.87
C LEU A 13 -6.51 -38.07 39.84
N LEU A 14 -7.83 -38.29 39.98
CA LEU A 14 -8.81 -37.65 39.10
C LEU A 14 -8.78 -36.12 39.19
N VAL A 15 -8.71 -35.56 40.39
CA VAL A 15 -8.63 -34.10 40.57
C VAL A 15 -7.35 -33.54 39.95
N THR A 16 -6.20 -34.20 40.14
CA THR A 16 -4.94 -33.76 39.53
C THR A 16 -4.98 -33.84 38.01
N LEU A 17 -5.57 -34.90 37.44
CA LEU A 17 -5.69 -35.07 35.99
C LEU A 17 -6.66 -34.05 35.38
N LEU A 18 -7.80 -33.80 36.02
CA LEU A 18 -8.74 -32.75 35.60
C LEU A 18 -8.12 -31.36 35.68
N THR A 19 -7.37 -31.09 36.75
CA THR A 19 -6.66 -29.80 36.92
C THR A 19 -5.57 -29.64 35.86
N ALA A 20 -4.77 -30.68 35.60
CA ALA A 20 -3.75 -30.66 34.56
C ALA A 20 -4.35 -30.47 33.17
N MET A 21 -5.48 -31.12 32.87
CA MET A 21 -6.20 -30.95 31.61
C MET A 21 -6.75 -29.53 31.46
N LEU A 22 -7.28 -28.94 32.53
CA LEU A 22 -7.78 -27.57 32.54
C LEU A 22 -6.64 -26.55 32.35
N LEU A 23 -5.52 -26.73 33.04
CA LEU A 23 -4.33 -25.89 32.88
C LEU A 23 -3.74 -26.01 31.47
N ALA A 24 -3.70 -27.21 30.89
CA ALA A 24 -3.24 -27.42 29.52
C ALA A 24 -4.16 -26.73 28.50
N GLY A 25 -5.48 -26.82 28.70
CA GLY A 25 -6.46 -26.11 27.88
C GLY A 25 -6.29 -24.58 27.94
N LEU A 26 -6.08 -24.03 29.15
CA LEU A 26 -5.82 -22.60 29.34
C LEU A 26 -4.50 -22.16 28.69
N ALA A 27 -3.43 -22.94 28.87
CA ALA A 27 -2.13 -22.66 28.26
C ALA A 27 -2.21 -22.68 26.73
N GLY A 28 -2.94 -23.65 26.15
CA GLY A 28 -3.19 -23.73 24.71
C GLY A 28 -4.00 -22.54 24.19
N GLY A 29 -5.08 -22.18 24.90
CA GLY A 29 -5.90 -21.01 24.55
C GLY A 29 -5.12 -19.71 24.56
N LEU A 30 -4.30 -19.49 25.60
CA LEU A 30 -3.45 -18.30 25.70
C LEU A 30 -2.40 -18.26 24.58
N THR A 31 -1.77 -19.40 24.26
CA THR A 31 -0.78 -19.48 23.18
C THR A 31 -1.40 -19.10 21.84
N MET A 32 -2.61 -19.60 21.54
CA MET A 32 -3.32 -19.26 20.30
C MET A 32 -3.70 -17.78 20.23
N ALA A 33 -4.10 -17.17 21.36
CA ALA A 33 -4.39 -15.75 21.44
C ALA A 33 -3.14 -14.91 21.12
N LEU A 34 -2.00 -15.24 21.75
CA LEU A 34 -0.73 -14.56 21.52
C LEU A 34 -0.24 -14.67 20.07
N MET A 35 -0.34 -15.86 19.46
CA MET A 35 0.01 -16.04 18.04
C MET A 35 -0.87 -15.19 17.12
N THR A 36 -2.14 -15.03 17.46
CA THR A 36 -3.08 -14.18 16.69
C THR A 36 -2.72 -12.71 16.84
N GLU A 37 -2.42 -12.25 18.05
CA GLU A 37 -1.98 -10.87 18.31
C GLU A 37 -0.69 -10.54 17.56
N GLU A 38 0.31 -11.43 17.61
CA GLU A 38 1.57 -11.25 16.88
C GLU A 38 1.34 -11.16 15.36
N ALA A 39 0.46 -12.02 14.82
CA ALA A 39 0.10 -11.98 13.40
C ALA A 39 -0.61 -10.67 13.02
N VAL A 40 -1.52 -10.18 13.86
CA VAL A 40 -2.22 -8.89 13.66
C VAL A 40 -1.23 -7.73 13.73
N GLU A 41 -0.34 -7.71 14.72
CA GLU A 41 0.67 -6.65 14.88
C GLU A 41 1.65 -6.63 13.70
N ALA A 42 2.12 -7.80 13.27
CA ALA A 42 3.00 -7.93 12.11
C ALA A 42 2.32 -7.41 10.83
N ASN A 43 1.03 -7.73 10.63
CA ASN A 43 0.27 -7.22 9.50
C ASN A 43 0.04 -5.70 9.58
N HIS A 44 -0.31 -5.19 10.76
CA HIS A 44 -0.49 -3.75 10.97
C HIS A 44 0.79 -2.97 10.68
N ARG A 45 1.94 -3.45 11.18
CA ARG A 45 3.24 -2.84 10.93
C ARG A 45 3.58 -2.80 9.44
N ARG A 46 3.37 -3.90 8.71
CA ARG A 46 3.59 -3.95 7.25
C ARG A 46 2.69 -2.97 6.51
N ALA A 47 1.42 -2.89 6.89
CA ALA A 47 0.47 -1.95 6.32
C ALA A 47 0.90 -0.49 6.53
N VAL A 48 1.36 -0.13 7.74
CA VAL A 48 1.84 1.22 8.04
C VAL A 48 3.07 1.56 7.20
N VAL A 49 4.05 0.66 7.11
CA VAL A 49 5.24 0.90 6.28
C VAL A 49 4.88 1.03 4.79
N ALA A 50 3.96 0.21 4.28
CA ALA A 50 3.48 0.31 2.91
C ALA A 50 2.77 1.65 2.64
N LEU A 51 1.97 2.15 3.59
CA LEU A 51 1.32 3.47 3.45
C LEU A 51 2.36 4.59 3.34
N TYR A 52 3.36 4.60 4.23
CA TYR A 52 4.46 5.57 4.15
C TYR A 52 5.29 5.44 2.87
N ALA A 53 5.44 4.22 2.36
CA ALA A 53 6.13 4.01 1.09
C ALA A 53 5.35 4.59 -0.11
N ALA A 54 4.02 4.44 -0.12
CA ALA A 54 3.15 5.04 -1.14
C ALA A 54 3.16 6.58 -1.03
N ASP A 55 3.08 7.11 0.18
CA ASP A 55 3.16 8.55 0.46
C ASP A 55 4.50 9.17 0.02
N GLY A 56 5.61 8.50 0.34
CA GLY A 56 6.95 8.89 -0.09
C GLY A 56 7.12 8.85 -1.61
N MET A 57 6.56 7.82 -2.26
CA MET A 57 6.52 7.73 -3.72
C MET A 57 5.74 8.89 -4.34
N LEU A 58 4.58 9.23 -3.76
CA LEU A 58 3.76 10.34 -4.23
C LEU A 58 4.51 11.67 -4.06
N THR A 59 5.09 11.92 -2.88
CA THR A 59 5.90 13.11 -2.59
C THR A 59 7.05 13.28 -3.58
N ARG A 60 7.72 12.17 -3.94
CA ARG A 60 8.80 12.19 -4.94
C ARG A 60 8.31 12.59 -6.33
N VAL A 61 7.15 12.09 -6.76
CA VAL A 61 6.54 12.42 -8.06
C VAL A 61 6.03 13.86 -8.07
N VAL A 62 5.40 14.33 -6.98
CA VAL A 62 4.99 15.73 -6.84
C VAL A 62 6.21 16.66 -6.99
N SER A 63 7.32 16.34 -6.32
CA SER A 63 8.56 17.12 -6.45
C SER A 63 9.15 17.09 -7.87
N GLU A 64 8.95 16.02 -8.63
CA GLU A 64 9.42 15.92 -10.02
C GLU A 64 8.56 16.76 -10.95
N LEU A 65 7.24 16.60 -10.86
CA LEU A 65 6.26 17.36 -11.63
C LEU A 65 6.36 18.86 -11.36
N ALA A 66 6.71 19.27 -10.14
CA ALA A 66 6.96 20.67 -9.80
C ALA A 66 8.14 21.29 -10.56
N ARG A 67 9.11 20.48 -10.99
CA ARG A 67 10.29 20.95 -11.75
C ARG A 67 10.05 21.01 -13.25
N LEU A 68 9.03 20.31 -13.75
CA LEU A 68 8.68 20.36 -15.17
C LEU A 68 7.95 21.68 -15.48
N PRO A 69 8.26 22.33 -16.60
CA PRO A 69 7.55 23.54 -17.02
C PRO A 69 6.12 23.23 -17.50
N ASP A 70 5.90 22.02 -18.02
CA ASP A 70 4.63 21.54 -18.57
C ASP A 70 4.43 20.07 -18.21
N TRP A 71 3.18 19.67 -17.94
CA TRP A 71 2.80 18.28 -17.63
C TRP A 71 2.32 17.49 -18.83
N GLN A 72 2.11 18.12 -19.99
CA GLN A 72 1.66 17.43 -21.20
C GLN A 72 2.53 16.21 -21.59
N PRO A 73 3.88 16.27 -21.54
CA PRO A 73 4.72 15.10 -21.84
C PRO A 73 4.48 13.91 -20.90
N VAL A 74 4.09 14.18 -19.65
CA VAL A 74 3.78 13.14 -18.65
C VAL A 74 2.43 12.49 -18.95
N LEU A 75 1.44 13.30 -19.32
CA LEU A 75 0.09 12.86 -19.66
C LEU A 75 0.05 12.06 -20.97
N ASP A 76 0.89 12.44 -21.93
CA ASP A 76 1.07 11.71 -23.19
C ASP A 76 1.94 10.47 -23.02
N GLY A 77 2.64 10.33 -21.88
CA GLY A 77 3.52 9.22 -21.57
C GLY A 77 4.88 9.27 -22.28
N THR A 78 5.22 10.41 -22.90
CA THR A 78 6.54 10.63 -23.54
C THR A 78 7.62 10.94 -22.51
N TYR A 79 7.24 11.45 -21.34
CA TYR A 79 8.10 11.63 -20.18
C TYR A 79 7.74 10.64 -19.07
N VAL A 80 8.74 9.84 -18.66
CA VAL A 80 8.65 8.87 -17.57
C VAL A 80 9.73 9.21 -16.56
N SER A 81 9.45 9.02 -15.28
CA SER A 81 10.37 9.40 -14.22
C SER A 81 11.72 8.68 -14.30
N SER A 82 12.75 9.36 -13.83
CA SER A 82 14.07 8.76 -13.54
C SER A 82 14.00 7.57 -12.59
N LEU A 83 13.00 7.50 -11.71
CA LEU A 83 12.73 6.34 -10.86
C LEU A 83 11.96 5.28 -11.66
N ARG A 84 12.60 4.75 -12.70
CA ARG A 84 12.11 3.65 -13.51
C ARG A 84 13.08 2.49 -13.39
N VAL A 85 12.98 1.74 -12.30
CA VAL A 85 13.95 0.68 -12.01
C VAL A 85 13.44 -0.65 -12.56
N GLY A 86 14.00 -1.03 -13.71
CA GLY A 86 13.80 -2.30 -14.45
C GLY A 86 12.36 -2.60 -14.89
N THR A 87 11.96 -3.89 -14.89
CA THR A 87 10.71 -4.35 -15.51
C THR A 87 9.46 -3.96 -14.71
N ALA A 88 8.33 -3.83 -15.42
CA ALA A 88 7.03 -3.51 -14.83
C ALA A 88 6.36 -4.71 -14.12
N THR A 89 6.83 -5.93 -14.38
CA THR A 89 6.43 -7.14 -13.64
C THR A 89 7.54 -7.52 -12.66
N ARG A 90 7.21 -7.73 -11.39
CA ARG A 90 8.17 -7.94 -10.29
C ARG A 90 7.73 -9.02 -9.33
N ARG A 91 8.69 -9.77 -8.81
CA ARG A 91 8.47 -10.78 -7.77
C ARG A 91 8.78 -10.18 -6.40
N LEU A 92 7.88 -10.36 -5.45
CA LEU A 92 8.02 -9.94 -4.06
C LEU A 92 8.73 -11.04 -3.23
N ALA A 93 9.10 -10.70 -1.99
CA ALA A 93 9.85 -11.58 -1.11
C ALA A 93 9.11 -12.88 -0.72
N ASP A 94 7.77 -12.87 -0.76
CA ASP A 94 6.92 -14.05 -0.54
C ASP A 94 6.76 -14.92 -1.79
N GLY A 95 7.40 -14.53 -2.90
CA GLY A 95 7.33 -15.23 -4.17
C GLY A 95 6.14 -14.86 -5.04
N SER A 96 5.21 -14.02 -4.56
CA SER A 96 4.12 -13.46 -5.38
C SER A 96 4.66 -12.50 -6.44
N SER A 97 3.90 -12.24 -7.50
CA SER A 97 4.28 -11.29 -8.54
C SER A 97 3.27 -10.17 -8.71
N VAL A 98 3.76 -8.96 -8.88
CA VAL A 98 2.98 -7.77 -9.21
C VAL A 98 3.27 -7.39 -10.66
N ASP A 99 2.21 -7.26 -11.45
CA ASP A 99 2.28 -6.72 -12.82
C ASP A 99 1.66 -5.32 -12.85
N LEU A 100 2.49 -4.31 -13.08
CA LEU A 100 2.04 -2.92 -13.07
C LEU A 100 1.17 -2.56 -14.29
N PHE A 101 1.24 -3.31 -15.39
CA PHE A 101 0.31 -3.12 -16.52
C PHE A 101 -1.08 -3.62 -16.15
N PHE A 102 -1.17 -4.77 -15.49
CA PHE A 102 -2.45 -5.26 -14.96
C PHE A 102 -3.07 -4.26 -13.96
N VAL A 103 -2.26 -3.65 -13.09
CA VAL A 103 -2.72 -2.58 -12.19
C VAL A 103 -3.19 -1.36 -12.98
N THR A 104 -2.48 -0.97 -14.04
CA THR A 104 -2.88 0.15 -14.91
C THR A 104 -4.25 -0.09 -15.53
N ASP A 105 -4.49 -1.30 -16.04
CA ASP A 105 -5.78 -1.68 -16.63
C ASP A 105 -6.90 -1.71 -15.57
N ALA A 106 -6.60 -2.12 -14.34
CA ALA A 106 -7.54 -2.08 -13.23
C ALA A 106 -7.95 -0.65 -12.86
N LEU A 107 -6.98 0.25 -12.74
CA LEU A 107 -7.23 1.68 -12.49
C LEU A 107 -8.02 2.33 -13.63
N GLN A 108 -7.75 1.95 -14.89
CA GLN A 108 -8.50 2.47 -16.02
C GLN A 108 -9.96 2.02 -15.98
N ARG A 109 -10.21 0.75 -15.66
CA ARG A 109 -11.57 0.21 -15.55
C ARG A 109 -12.37 0.89 -14.45
N GLU A 110 -11.77 1.08 -13.27
CA GLU A 110 -12.38 1.83 -12.16
C GLU A 110 -12.80 3.24 -12.60
N LEU A 111 -11.93 3.92 -13.35
CA LEU A 111 -12.23 5.25 -13.86
C LEU A 111 -13.32 5.25 -14.93
N ASP A 112 -13.29 4.30 -15.86
CA ASP A 112 -14.29 4.16 -16.92
C ASP A 112 -15.66 3.81 -16.33
N GLU A 113 -15.73 3.02 -15.25
CA GLU A 113 -16.95 2.74 -14.50
C GLU A 113 -17.49 3.99 -13.80
N ALA A 114 -16.61 4.79 -13.19
CA ALA A 114 -17.00 5.98 -12.44
C ALA A 114 -17.37 7.18 -13.34
N ARG A 115 -16.77 7.30 -14.53
CA ARG A 115 -16.89 8.52 -15.38
C ARG A 115 -17.29 8.26 -16.83
N GLY A 116 -17.43 7.00 -17.24
CA GLY A 116 -17.74 6.61 -18.61
C GLY A 116 -16.51 6.55 -19.52
N ALA A 117 -16.70 5.87 -20.66
CA ALA A 117 -15.67 5.73 -21.69
C ALA A 117 -15.30 7.10 -22.29
N GLY A 118 -14.02 7.46 -22.20
CA GLY A 118 -13.50 8.76 -22.68
C GLY A 118 -12.88 9.64 -21.59
N ALA A 119 -12.87 9.19 -20.33
CA ALA A 119 -12.13 9.82 -19.26
C ALA A 119 -10.61 9.85 -19.52
N ALA A 120 -9.90 10.76 -18.85
CA ALA A 120 -8.44 10.87 -18.92
C ALA A 120 -7.78 9.52 -18.56
N ARG A 121 -6.76 9.10 -19.30
CA ARG A 121 -6.16 7.78 -19.10
C ARG A 121 -5.15 7.77 -17.97
N TRP A 122 -5.13 6.70 -17.19
CA TRP A 122 -4.04 6.44 -16.26
C TRP A 122 -2.76 6.05 -17.01
N ARG A 123 -1.65 6.68 -16.65
CA ARG A 123 -0.32 6.42 -17.20
C ARG A 123 0.63 6.07 -16.07
N LEU A 124 1.28 4.90 -16.17
CA LEU A 124 2.36 4.53 -15.27
C LEU A 124 3.54 5.47 -15.50
N HIS A 125 3.88 6.27 -14.50
CA HIS A 125 4.90 7.32 -14.63
C HIS A 125 6.21 6.98 -13.92
N ALA A 126 6.15 6.26 -12.80
CA ALA A 126 7.33 5.98 -11.99
C ALA A 126 7.15 4.66 -11.21
N TRP A 127 8.21 3.88 -11.05
CA TRP A 127 8.20 2.64 -10.26
C TRP A 127 9.61 2.16 -9.87
N GLY A 128 9.71 1.51 -8.73
CA GLY A 128 10.96 0.96 -8.23
C GLY A 128 10.79 0.33 -6.85
N TRP A 129 11.90 -0.06 -6.23
CA TRP A 129 11.85 -0.46 -4.83
C TRP A 129 11.84 0.77 -3.93
N PHE A 130 11.16 0.70 -2.79
CA PHE A 130 11.15 1.80 -1.83
C PHE A 130 12.57 2.18 -1.37
N GLY A 131 13.49 1.23 -1.23
CA GLY A 131 14.90 1.53 -0.93
C GLY A 131 15.59 2.41 -1.99
N ASP A 132 15.16 2.31 -3.26
CA ASP A 132 15.70 3.16 -4.34
C ASP A 132 15.21 4.62 -4.22
N LEU A 133 14.08 4.88 -3.56
CA LEU A 133 13.60 6.24 -3.27
C LEU A 133 14.43 6.93 -2.19
N VAL A 134 14.81 6.19 -1.15
CA VAL A 134 15.47 6.74 0.04
C VAL A 134 17.00 6.77 -0.13
N THR A 135 17.53 6.25 -1.25
CA THR A 135 18.98 6.14 -1.52
C THR A 135 19.70 5.40 -0.39
N ASP A 136 19.03 4.42 0.22
CA ASP A 136 19.61 3.56 1.25
C ASP A 136 19.71 2.13 0.70
N PRO A 137 20.91 1.69 0.29
CA PRO A 137 21.11 0.37 -0.30
C PRO A 137 20.92 -0.78 0.71
N ASN A 138 20.88 -0.48 2.02
CA ASN A 138 20.58 -1.45 3.07
C ASN A 138 19.08 -1.50 3.43
N GLN A 139 18.26 -0.59 2.92
CA GLN A 139 16.80 -0.67 3.07
C GLN A 139 16.25 -1.74 2.12
N ASP A 140 15.70 -2.76 2.76
CA ASP A 140 15.01 -3.90 2.21
C ASP A 140 14.24 -3.62 0.91
N ARG A 141 14.59 -4.38 -0.15
CA ARG A 141 13.82 -4.54 -1.41
C ARG A 141 12.49 -5.29 -1.18
N ARG A 142 11.76 -4.93 -0.13
CA ARG A 142 10.54 -5.61 0.32
C ARG A 142 9.28 -4.94 -0.21
N LEU A 143 9.36 -3.65 -0.53
CA LEU A 143 8.22 -2.88 -1.02
C LEU A 143 8.48 -2.37 -2.43
N LEU A 144 7.67 -2.85 -3.38
CA LEU A 144 7.58 -2.28 -4.71
C LEU A 144 6.66 -1.07 -4.62
N VAL A 145 7.10 0.07 -5.15
CA VAL A 145 6.30 1.29 -5.23
C VAL A 145 6.12 1.69 -6.68
N ALA A 146 4.96 2.24 -7.00
CA ALA A 146 4.65 2.74 -8.32
C ALA A 146 3.68 3.92 -8.25
N ALA A 147 3.75 4.79 -9.23
CA ALA A 147 2.89 5.97 -9.34
C ALA A 147 2.35 6.13 -10.75
N TRP A 148 1.08 6.49 -10.79
CA TRP A 148 0.32 6.74 -12.01
C TRP A 148 -0.14 8.19 -12.03
N VAL A 149 -0.22 8.73 -13.24
CA VAL A 149 -0.67 10.10 -13.51
C VAL A 149 -1.84 10.03 -14.49
N ARG A 150 -2.83 10.88 -14.30
CA ARG A 150 -3.85 11.18 -15.31
C ARG A 150 -4.19 12.66 -15.32
N GLY A 151 -4.80 13.10 -16.42
CA GLY A 151 -5.39 14.43 -16.50
C GLY A 151 -6.53 14.60 -15.49
N GLY A 152 -6.59 15.77 -14.87
CA GLY A 152 -7.75 16.25 -14.12
C GLY A 152 -8.78 16.88 -15.06
N VAL A 153 -10.02 16.98 -14.60
CA VAL A 153 -11.07 17.73 -15.30
C VAL A 153 -11.21 19.05 -14.56
N VAL A 154 -10.91 20.17 -15.21
CA VAL A 154 -11.20 21.49 -14.66
C VAL A 154 -12.71 21.59 -14.48
N ARG A 155 -13.20 21.62 -13.23
CA ARG A 155 -14.60 21.94 -12.95
C ARG A 155 -14.74 23.44 -13.17
N THR A 156 -15.11 23.83 -14.38
CA THR A 156 -15.10 25.21 -14.86
C THR A 156 -15.92 26.15 -13.98
N THR A 157 -15.27 27.11 -13.33
CA THR A 157 -15.68 28.50 -13.51
C THR A 157 -15.17 28.96 -14.88
N PRO A 158 -15.91 29.80 -15.62
CA PRO A 158 -15.46 30.31 -16.90
C PRO A 158 -14.36 31.35 -16.65
N SER A 159 -13.13 30.91 -16.44
CA SER A 159 -11.95 31.75 -16.60
C SER A 159 -11.25 31.30 -17.88
N ASN A 160 -11.09 32.25 -18.80
CA ASN A 160 -10.46 32.07 -20.11
C ASN A 160 -8.94 31.83 -20.02
N ASP A 161 -8.46 31.32 -18.89
CA ASP A 161 -7.05 31.16 -18.60
C ASP A 161 -6.64 29.74 -18.97
N LEU A 162 -5.92 29.65 -20.09
CA LEU A 162 -5.22 28.47 -20.61
C LEU A 162 -4.14 27.92 -19.64
N GLU A 163 -4.08 28.40 -18.40
CA GLU A 163 -2.97 28.17 -17.46
C GLU A 163 -3.28 27.16 -16.32
N GLN A 164 -4.54 26.78 -16.11
CA GLN A 164 -4.89 25.82 -15.05
C GLN A 164 -4.79 24.38 -15.56
N GLN A 165 -3.59 23.82 -15.49
CA GLN A 165 -3.39 22.38 -15.64
C GLN A 165 -3.67 21.68 -14.30
N GLN A 166 -4.53 20.65 -14.33
CA GLN A 166 -4.80 19.79 -13.19
C GLN A 166 -4.39 18.36 -13.52
N VAL A 167 -3.72 17.69 -12.58
CA VAL A 167 -3.39 16.27 -12.69
C VAL A 167 -3.77 15.53 -11.42
N VAL A 168 -4.15 14.28 -11.60
CA VAL A 168 -4.39 13.36 -10.49
C VAL A 168 -3.26 12.34 -10.45
N LEU A 169 -2.68 12.19 -9.27
CA LEU A 169 -1.63 11.24 -8.97
C LEU A 169 -2.18 10.15 -8.09
N ARG A 170 -1.81 8.92 -8.38
CA ARG A 170 -2.10 7.79 -7.51
C ARG A 170 -0.82 6.99 -7.32
N ALA A 171 -0.41 6.81 -6.08
CA ALA A 171 0.77 6.05 -5.71
C ALA A 171 0.35 4.80 -4.94
N LEU A 172 0.97 3.67 -5.27
CA LEU A 172 0.73 2.40 -4.61
C LEU A 172 2.03 1.80 -4.11
N ALA A 173 1.96 1.17 -2.95
CA ALA A 173 3.00 0.32 -2.41
C ALA A 173 2.49 -1.12 -2.31
N PHE A 174 3.31 -2.06 -2.77
CA PHE A 174 3.07 -3.50 -2.75
C PHE A 174 4.14 -4.18 -1.91
N GLY A 175 3.71 -4.92 -0.90
CA GLY A 175 4.55 -5.72 -0.04
C GLY A 175 4.15 -7.19 -0.04
N PRO A 176 4.97 -8.05 0.58
CA PRO A 176 4.70 -9.48 0.67
C PRO A 176 3.36 -9.74 1.39
N PHE A 177 2.81 -10.94 1.18
CA PHE A 177 1.57 -11.45 1.75
C PHE A 177 0.33 -10.63 1.36
N GLY A 178 0.34 -10.04 0.16
CA GLY A 178 -0.79 -9.23 -0.34
C GLY A 178 -0.91 -7.85 0.31
N THR A 179 0.14 -7.37 0.98
CA THR A 179 0.14 -6.00 1.51
C THR A 179 0.06 -5.02 0.35
N ARG A 180 -0.98 -4.18 0.33
CA ARG A 180 -1.18 -3.11 -0.65
C ARG A 180 -1.69 -1.87 0.07
N ARG A 181 -1.11 -0.71 -0.22
CA ARG A 181 -1.59 0.60 0.23
C ARG A 181 -1.53 1.61 -0.89
N GLU A 182 -2.43 2.57 -0.84
CA GLU A 182 -2.70 3.52 -1.91
C GLU A 182 -2.79 4.93 -1.34
N VAL A 183 -2.29 5.91 -2.09
CA VAL A 183 -2.41 7.33 -1.77
C VAL A 183 -2.76 8.06 -3.07
N GLU A 184 -3.76 8.92 -3.02
CA GLU A 184 -4.16 9.76 -4.14
C GLU A 184 -3.91 11.23 -3.82
N ALA A 185 -3.45 11.99 -4.80
CA ALA A 185 -3.33 13.44 -4.67
C ALA A 185 -3.78 14.13 -5.95
N VAL A 186 -4.30 15.33 -5.77
CA VAL A 186 -4.71 16.19 -6.88
C VAL A 186 -3.82 17.43 -6.87
N LEU A 187 -3.13 17.64 -7.99
CA LEU A 187 -2.26 18.78 -8.21
C LEU A 187 -2.89 19.77 -9.17
N VAL A 188 -2.68 21.05 -8.90
CA VAL A 188 -3.00 22.16 -9.81
C VAL A 188 -1.74 22.99 -10.03
N ARG A 189 -1.51 23.39 -11.27
CA ARG A 189 -0.56 24.43 -11.60
C ARG A 189 -1.30 25.76 -11.77
N TYR A 190 -0.81 26.79 -11.10
CA TYR A 190 -1.36 28.13 -11.14
C TYR A 190 -0.22 29.14 -11.08
N GLU A 191 -0.14 30.05 -12.05
CA GLU A 191 0.91 31.09 -12.15
C GLU A 191 2.34 30.53 -12.01
N GLY A 192 2.61 29.37 -12.63
CA GLY A 192 3.91 28.70 -12.57
C GLY A 192 4.21 27.92 -11.27
N ALA A 193 3.39 28.07 -10.22
CA ALA A 193 3.51 27.30 -8.99
C ALA A 193 2.64 26.03 -9.01
N VAL A 194 3.16 24.95 -8.42
CA VAL A 194 2.42 23.69 -8.22
C VAL A 194 1.86 23.64 -6.81
N ARG A 195 0.55 23.38 -6.69
CA ARG A 195 -0.15 23.24 -5.43
C ARG A 195 -0.86 21.89 -5.34
N VAL A 196 -0.77 21.25 -4.18
CA VAL A 196 -1.62 20.12 -3.82
C VAL A 196 -2.96 20.68 -3.32
N ILE A 197 -4.05 20.30 -3.97
CA ILE A 197 -5.41 20.73 -3.58
C ILE A 197 -6.20 19.65 -2.87
N ALA A 198 -5.80 18.39 -3.01
CA ALA A 198 -6.33 17.26 -2.25
C ALA A 198 -5.23 16.22 -2.04
N TRP A 199 -5.23 15.61 -0.87
CA TRP A 199 -4.38 14.48 -0.49
C TRP A 199 -5.25 13.49 0.26
N ASP A 200 -5.43 12.31 -0.30
CA ASP A 200 -6.25 11.26 0.27
C ASP A 200 -5.41 10.03 0.55
N LEU A 201 -5.47 9.58 1.79
CA LEU A 201 -4.82 8.35 2.24
C LEU A 201 -5.89 7.27 2.17
N ASP A 202 -6.08 6.68 0.99
CA ASP A 202 -7.07 5.63 0.84
C ASP A 202 -6.57 4.31 1.46
N ARG A 203 -7.52 3.51 1.96
CA ARG A 203 -7.25 2.39 2.89
C ARG A 203 -6.41 1.28 2.30
#